data_AF-A0A023G9H0-F1
#
_entry.id   AF-A0A023G9H0-F1
#
_cell.length_a   1.000
_cell.length_b   1.000
_cell.length_c   1.000
_cell.angle_alpha   90.00
_cell.angle_beta   90.00
_cell.angle_gamma   90.00
#
_symmetry.space_group_name_H-M   'P 1'
#
loop_
_entity.id
_entity.type
_entity.pdbx_description
1 polymer ?
#
loop_
_entity_poly.entity_id
_entity_poly.type
_entity_poly.pdbx_seq_one_letter_code
_entity_poly.pdbx_strand_id
1 'polypeptide(L)'
;EYLDSIKCINQAGPGIQKCMSDMFVALHRASKAPDRQQIPYSCCYYHDFVECAEGALSSKCKLPAAKKFFNDIIEHVFGEVLNLACSKYKKGTGACEALPVLPTKDDSKARDKGFIDPLAVIASKLG
;
A
#
# COMPACT_ATOMS: atom_id res chain seq x y z
N GLU A 1 26.17 8.32 -0.51
CA GLU A 1 25.11 7.54 0.16
C GLU A 1 23.69 7.93 -0.26
N TYR A 2 23.18 9.12 0.08
CA TYR A 2 21.83 9.54 -0.32
C TYR A 2 21.62 9.57 -1.85
N LEU A 3 22.53 10.23 -2.58
CA LEU A 3 22.46 10.32 -4.04
C LEU A 3 22.55 8.94 -4.73
N ASP A 4 23.37 8.04 -4.19
CA ASP A 4 23.54 6.69 -4.73
C ASP A 4 22.28 5.84 -4.46
N SER A 5 21.67 6.03 -3.29
CA SER A 5 20.41 5.39 -2.93
C SER A 5 19.28 5.81 -3.86
N ILE A 6 19.14 7.11 -4.14
CA ILE A 6 18.12 7.62 -5.07
C ILE A 6 18.34 7.11 -6.49
N LYS A 7 19.58 7.18 -6.99
CA LYS A 7 19.89 6.67 -8.34
C LYS A 7 19.50 5.20 -8.48
N CYS A 8 19.74 4.40 -7.45
CA CYS A 8 19.39 2.99 -7.41
C CYS A 8 17.88 2.76 -7.33
N ILE A 9 17.18 3.46 -6.44
CA ILE A 9 15.71 3.38 -6.29
C ILE A 9 15.01 3.78 -7.60
N ASN A 10 15.50 4.81 -8.29
CA ASN A 10 14.91 5.27 -9.56
C ASN A 10 14.90 4.18 -10.64
N GLN A 11 15.83 3.21 -10.60
CA GLN A 11 15.82 2.06 -11.51
C GLN A 11 14.65 1.11 -11.26
N ALA A 12 14.13 1.07 -10.03
CA ALA A 12 12.93 0.33 -9.66
C ALA A 12 11.63 1.13 -9.83
N GLY A 13 11.73 2.41 -10.21
CA GLY A 13 10.60 3.35 -10.31
C GLY A 13 9.36 2.79 -11.01
N PRO A 14 9.47 2.22 -12.23
CA PRO A 14 8.31 1.64 -12.92
C PRO A 14 7.62 0.51 -12.15
N GLY A 15 8.39 -0.33 -11.45
CA GLY A 15 7.84 -1.41 -10.63
C GLY A 15 7.13 -0.89 -9.38
N ILE A 16 7.75 0.06 -8.68
CA ILE A 16 7.17 0.72 -7.50
C ILE A 16 5.89 1.48 -7.89
N GLN A 17 5.90 2.19 -9.02
CA GLN A 17 4.72 2.91 -9.54
C GLN A 17 3.58 1.95 -9.88
N LYS A 18 3.88 0.78 -10.45
CA LYS A 18 2.87 -0.27 -10.67
C LYS A 18 2.26 -0.74 -9.36
N CYS A 19 3.07 -1.03 -8.34
CA CYS A 19 2.59 -1.43 -7.01
C CYS A 19 1.67 -0.37 -6.40
N MET A 20 2.04 0.91 -6.53
CA MET A 20 1.23 2.03 -6.04
C MET A 20 -0.10 2.15 -6.81
N SER A 21 -0.10 1.98 -8.13
CA SER A 21 -1.33 1.96 -8.93
C SER A 21 -2.25 0.82 -8.53
N ASP A 22 -1.70 -0.38 -8.31
CA ASP A 22 -2.48 -1.53 -7.84
C ASP A 22 -3.05 -1.28 -6.43
N MET A 23 -2.31 -0.61 -5.54
CA MET A 23 -2.80 -0.19 -4.23
C MET A 23 -3.99 0.77 -4.35
N PHE A 24 -3.94 1.74 -5.26
CA PHE A 24 -5.04 2.70 -5.45
C PHE A 24 -6.32 2.01 -5.93
N VAL A 25 -6.19 1.05 -6.86
CA VAL A 25 -7.32 0.20 -7.26
C VAL A 25 -7.87 -0.57 -6.07
N ALA A 26 -7.00 -1.15 -5.25
CA ALA A 26 -7.40 -1.91 -4.08
C ALA A 26 -8.10 -1.04 -3.02
N LEU A 27 -7.62 0.18 -2.76
CA LEU A 27 -8.28 1.15 -1.87
C LEU A 27 -9.65 1.57 -2.40
N HIS A 28 -9.82 1.68 -3.71
CA HIS A 28 -11.13 1.92 -4.32
C HIS A 28 -12.09 0.74 -4.16
N ARG A 29 -11.59 -0.50 -4.04
CA ARG A 29 -12.43 -1.64 -3.62
C ARG A 29 -12.77 -1.55 -2.14
N ALA A 30 -11.76 -1.27 -1.30
CA ALA A 30 -11.93 -1.17 0.15
C ALA A 30 -12.95 -0.09 0.54
N SER A 31 -12.99 1.06 -0.14
CA SER A 31 -13.96 2.13 0.12
C SER A 31 -15.42 1.74 -0.20
N LYS A 32 -15.63 0.65 -0.93
CA LYS A 32 -16.95 0.09 -1.25
C LYS A 32 -17.29 -1.14 -0.40
N ALA A 33 -16.36 -1.61 0.43
CA ALA A 33 -16.62 -2.70 1.37
C ALA A 33 -17.63 -2.24 2.45
N PRO A 34 -18.29 -3.18 3.16
CA PRO A 34 -19.10 -2.83 4.33
C PRO A 34 -18.30 -1.96 5.30
N ASP A 35 -18.95 -0.95 5.90
CA ASP A 35 -18.29 0.10 6.69
C ASP A 35 -17.24 -0.42 7.69
N ARG A 36 -17.57 -1.49 8.42
CA ARG A 36 -16.68 -2.09 9.44
C ARG A 36 -15.48 -2.85 8.86
N GLN A 37 -15.47 -3.12 7.56
CA GLN A 37 -14.42 -3.84 6.85
C GLN A 37 -13.51 -2.93 6.03
N GLN A 38 -13.86 -1.66 5.83
CA GLN A 38 -13.08 -0.74 4.99
C GLN A 38 -11.64 -0.58 5.51
N ILE A 39 -11.48 -0.25 6.80
CA ILE A 39 -10.16 -0.15 7.44
C ILE A 39 -9.38 -1.48 7.37
N PRO A 40 -9.96 -2.64 7.77
CA PRO A 40 -9.32 -3.95 7.61
C PRO A 40 -8.76 -4.21 6.21
N TYR A 41 -9.56 -4.02 5.16
CA TYR A 41 -9.11 -4.21 3.77
C TYR A 41 -7.98 -3.26 3.41
N SER A 42 -8.12 -1.97 3.75
CA SER A 42 -7.09 -0.96 3.48
C SER A 42 -5.76 -1.30 4.13
N CYS A 43 -5.78 -1.80 5.36
CA CYS A 43 -4.57 -2.25 6.05
C CYS A 43 -3.90 -3.43 5.34
N CYS A 44 -4.67 -4.43 4.92
CA CYS A 44 -4.14 -5.58 4.19
C CYS A 44 -3.56 -5.19 2.83
N TYR A 45 -4.28 -4.36 2.06
CA TYR A 45 -3.79 -3.86 0.76
C TYR A 45 -2.57 -2.96 0.88
N TYR A 46 -2.44 -2.22 1.98
CA TYR A 46 -1.23 -1.48 2.26
C TYR A 46 -0.04 -2.44 2.47
N HIS A 47 -0.22 -3.53 3.23
CA HIS A 47 0.84 -4.52 3.40
C HIS A 47 1.24 -5.16 2.07
N ASP A 48 0.27 -5.49 1.22
CA ASP A 48 0.53 -5.98 -0.14
C ASP A 48 1.34 -4.97 -0.97
N PHE A 49 1.03 -3.68 -0.84
CA PHE A 49 1.79 -2.61 -1.50
C PHE A 49 3.25 -2.57 -1.04
N VAL A 50 3.50 -2.58 0.27
CA VAL A 50 4.86 -2.55 0.82
C VAL A 50 5.67 -3.74 0.32
N GLU A 51 5.09 -4.95 0.37
CA GLU A 51 5.75 -6.16 -0.12
C GLU A 51 6.03 -6.09 -1.63
N CYS A 52 5.06 -5.65 -2.42
CA CYS A 52 5.24 -5.44 -3.85
C CYS A 52 6.37 -4.44 -4.13
N ALA A 53 6.39 -3.31 -3.43
CA ALA A 53 7.33 -2.24 -3.66
C ALA A 53 8.75 -2.60 -3.19
N GLU A 54 8.90 -3.29 -2.05
CA GLU A 54 10.17 -3.85 -1.61
C GLU A 54 10.70 -4.92 -2.59
N GLY A 55 9.82 -5.76 -3.13
CA GLY A 55 10.17 -6.75 -4.15
C GLY A 55 10.63 -6.08 -5.45
N ALA A 56 9.89 -5.07 -5.92
CA ALA A 56 10.26 -4.27 -7.08
C ALA A 56 11.60 -3.58 -6.89
N LEU A 57 11.83 -2.95 -5.73
CA LEU A 57 13.10 -2.33 -5.37
C LEU A 57 14.22 -3.37 -5.42
N SER A 58 14.06 -4.47 -4.70
CA SER A 58 15.09 -5.51 -4.57
C SER A 58 15.41 -6.16 -5.91
N SER A 59 14.51 -6.14 -6.90
CA SER A 59 14.76 -6.71 -8.23
C SER A 59 15.73 -5.88 -9.08
N LYS A 60 15.81 -4.56 -8.87
CA LYS A 60 16.65 -3.64 -9.64
C LYS A 60 17.76 -2.99 -8.82
N CYS A 61 17.55 -2.83 -7.53
CA CYS A 61 18.44 -2.16 -6.59
C CYS A 61 18.85 -3.12 -5.47
N LYS A 62 20.15 -3.45 -5.41
CA LYS A 62 20.72 -4.36 -4.40
C LYS A 62 21.46 -3.63 -3.27
N LEU A 63 21.47 -2.30 -3.28
CA LEU A 63 22.17 -1.49 -2.27
C LEU A 63 21.40 -1.53 -0.93
N PRO A 64 22.02 -2.02 0.16
CA PRO A 64 21.36 -2.07 1.47
C PRO A 64 20.95 -0.69 1.99
N ALA A 65 21.78 0.33 1.78
CA ALA A 65 21.48 1.71 2.15
C ALA A 65 20.23 2.24 1.42
N ALA A 66 20.04 1.86 0.15
CA ALA A 66 18.87 2.24 -0.62
C ALA A 66 17.60 1.56 -0.12
N LYS A 67 17.67 0.26 0.23
CA LYS A 67 16.56 -0.45 0.85
C LYS A 67 16.17 0.19 2.19
N LYS A 68 17.15 0.49 3.04
CA LYS A 68 16.89 1.19 4.30
C LYS A 68 16.22 2.55 4.06
N PHE A 69 16.78 3.37 3.18
CA PHE A 69 16.24 4.68 2.85
C PHE A 69 14.80 4.61 2.31
N PHE A 70 14.51 3.63 1.46
CA PHE A 70 13.15 3.39 0.96
C PHE A 70 12.17 3.01 2.09
N ASN A 71 12.57 2.12 2.99
CA ASN A 71 11.74 1.72 4.12
C ASN A 71 11.52 2.88 5.10
N ASP A 72 12.53 3.73 5.31
CA ASP A 72 12.40 4.95 6.11
C ASP A 72 11.35 5.91 5.50
N ILE A 73 11.31 6.05 4.16
CA ILE A 73 10.28 6.84 3.46
C ILE A 73 8.88 6.25 3.71
N ILE A 74 8.72 4.94 3.53
CA ILE A 74 7.43 4.26 3.75
C ILE A 74 6.93 4.48 5.18
N GLU A 75 7.79 4.28 6.17
CA GLU A 75 7.45 4.48 7.58
C GLU A 75 7.11 5.94 7.86
N HIS A 76 7.86 6.89 7.29
CA HIS A 76 7.59 8.31 7.49
C HIS A 76 6.26 8.75 6.89
N VAL A 77 5.88 8.21 5.72
CA VAL A 77 4.64 8.62 5.02
C VAL A 77 3.40 7.96 5.62
N PHE A 78 3.50 6.71 6.08
CA PHE A 78 2.32 5.91 6.45
C PHE A 78 2.33 5.38 7.88
N GLY A 79 3.49 5.35 8.55
CA GLY A 79 3.70 4.62 9.80
C GLY A 79 2.73 5.01 10.91
N GLU A 80 2.50 6.30 11.13
CA GLU A 80 1.57 6.76 12.19
C GLU A 80 0.13 6.31 11.95
N VAL A 81 -0.38 6.46 10.73
CA VAL A 81 -1.75 6.07 10.36
C VAL A 81 -1.93 4.56 10.50
N LEU A 82 -0.94 3.78 10.10
CA LEU A 82 -0.98 2.32 10.19
C LEU A 82 -0.83 1.81 11.61
N ASN A 83 0.01 2.44 12.41
CA ASN A 83 0.17 2.08 13.82
C ASN A 83 -1.15 2.31 14.58
N LEU A 84 -1.89 3.36 14.23
CA LEU A 84 -3.21 3.64 14.78
C LEU A 84 -4.30 2.67 14.29
N ALA A 85 -4.41 2.48 12.96
CA ALA A 85 -5.55 1.80 12.35
C ALA A 85 -5.35 0.30 12.09
N CYS A 86 -4.10 -0.12 11.84
CA CYS A 86 -3.76 -1.45 11.30
C CYS A 86 -3.11 -2.38 12.32
N SER A 87 -3.08 -2.02 13.60
CA SER A 87 -2.40 -2.80 14.65
C SER A 87 -2.79 -4.29 14.69
N LYS A 88 -4.04 -4.64 14.36
CA LYS A 88 -4.57 -6.02 14.28
C LYS A 88 -4.49 -6.67 12.89
N TYR A 89 -4.22 -5.89 11.84
CA TYR A 89 -4.22 -6.32 10.44
C TYR A 89 -2.80 -6.26 9.90
N LYS A 90 -1.89 -6.99 10.54
CA LYS A 90 -0.46 -7.05 10.17
C LYS A 90 -0.15 -8.31 9.38
N LYS A 91 0.91 -8.26 8.56
CA LYS A 91 1.44 -9.42 7.86
C LYS A 91 1.67 -10.61 8.82
N GLY A 92 1.20 -11.79 8.43
CA GLY A 92 1.33 -13.03 9.21
C GLY A 92 0.30 -13.18 10.34
N THR A 93 -0.56 -12.19 10.56
CA THR A 93 -1.79 -12.39 11.32
C THR A 93 -2.83 -12.93 10.33
N GLY A 94 -3.46 -14.07 10.61
CA GLY A 94 -4.49 -14.68 9.74
C GLY A 94 -5.72 -13.81 9.46
N ALA A 95 -5.69 -12.54 9.89
CA ALA A 95 -6.77 -11.57 9.81
C ALA A 95 -7.00 -11.08 8.37
N CYS A 96 -5.95 -10.97 7.54
CA CYS A 96 -6.10 -10.57 6.15
C CYS A 96 -6.67 -11.70 5.29
N GLU A 97 -6.24 -12.94 5.56
CA GLU A 97 -6.71 -14.15 4.87
C GLU A 97 -8.16 -14.49 5.23
N ALA A 98 -8.64 -14.04 6.39
CA ALA A 98 -10.03 -14.21 6.82
C ALA A 98 -11.00 -13.23 6.15
N LEU A 99 -10.50 -12.19 5.46
CA LEU A 99 -11.36 -11.25 4.77
C LEU A 99 -11.90 -11.86 3.47
N PRO A 100 -13.21 -11.74 3.19
CA PRO A 100 -13.77 -12.14 1.91
C PRO A 100 -13.10 -11.46 0.72
N VAL A 101 -13.12 -12.10 -0.45
CA VAL A 101 -12.62 -11.45 -1.66
C VAL A 101 -13.62 -10.39 -2.12
N LEU A 102 -13.17 -9.14 -2.25
CA LEU A 102 -13.98 -8.05 -2.79
C LEU A 102 -14.14 -8.17 -4.33
N PRO A 103 -15.28 -7.73 -4.89
CA PRO A 103 -15.47 -7.71 -6.35
C PRO A 103 -14.48 -6.81 -7.09
N THR A 104 -14.00 -7.27 -8.25
CA THR A 104 -13.02 -6.56 -9.12
C THR A 104 -13.67 -5.88 -10.34
N LYS A 105 -15.01 -5.90 -10.44
CA LYS A 105 -15.76 -5.43 -11.62
C LYS A 105 -15.52 -3.96 -12.00
N ASP A 106 -15.14 -3.13 -11.02
CA ASP A 106 -14.97 -1.68 -11.20
C ASP A 106 -13.50 -1.23 -11.26
N ASP A 107 -12.55 -2.18 -11.35
CA ASP A 107 -11.12 -1.88 -11.27
C ASP A 107 -10.61 -1.01 -12.41
N SER A 108 -11.14 -1.19 -13.62
CA SER A 108 -10.79 -0.36 -14.77
C SER A 108 -11.10 1.11 -14.50
N LYS A 109 -12.31 1.39 -13.97
CA LYS A 109 -12.74 2.75 -13.60
C LYS A 109 -11.92 3.32 -12.43
N ALA A 110 -11.44 2.45 -11.53
CA ALA A 110 -10.61 2.86 -10.41
C ALA A 110 -9.22 3.35 -10.86
N ARG A 111 -8.68 2.86 -11.98
CA ARG A 111 -7.40 3.36 -12.49
C ARG A 111 -7.48 4.79 -13.01
N ASP A 112 -8.65 5.17 -13.51
CA ASP A 112 -8.91 6.53 -14.02
C ASP A 112 -9.26 7.52 -12.90
N LYS A 113 -9.69 7.01 -11.75
CA LYS A 113 -10.08 7.79 -10.57
C LYS A 113 -8.99 7.65 -9.51
N GLY A 114 -8.20 8.71 -9.31
CA GLY A 114 -7.11 8.71 -8.32
C GLY A 114 -7.54 8.31 -6.89
N PHE A 115 -6.57 8.26 -5.98
CA PHE A 115 -6.77 7.65 -4.66
C PHE A 115 -7.38 8.57 -3.57
N ILE A 116 -7.60 9.85 -3.87
CA ILE A 116 -8.04 10.84 -2.87
C ILE A 116 -9.45 10.50 -2.35
N ASP A 117 -10.42 10.33 -3.25
CA ASP A 117 -11.80 10.00 -2.88
C ASP A 117 -11.92 8.70 -2.06
N PRO A 118 -11.34 7.55 -2.48
CA PRO A 118 -11.43 6.34 -1.67
C PRO A 118 -10.73 6.51 -0.31
N LEU A 119 -9.60 7.22 -0.26
CA LEU A 119 -8.90 7.50 1.00
C LEU A 119 -9.76 8.34 1.96
N ALA A 120 -10.47 9.36 1.46
CA ALA A 120 -11.37 10.18 2.26
C ALA A 120 -12.53 9.34 2.85
N VAL A 121 -13.11 8.45 2.05
CA VAL A 121 -14.16 7.52 2.50
C VAL A 121 -13.63 6.61 3.62
N ILE A 122 -12.47 5.98 3.42
CA ILE A 122 -11.86 5.09 4.42
C ILE A 122 -11.51 5.85 5.70
N ALA A 123 -10.89 7.03 5.58
CA ALA A 123 -10.48 7.85 6.72
C ALA A 123 -11.68 8.31 7.56
N SER A 124 -12.85 8.53 6.95
CA SER A 124 -14.08 8.85 7.67
C SER A 124 -14.56 7.76 8.62
N LYS A 125 -14.01 6.54 8.53
CA LYS A 125 -14.34 5.40 9.40
C LYS A 125 -13.44 5.27 10.62
N LEU A 126 -12.43 6.15 10.77
CA LEU A 126 -11.50 6.14 11.91
C LEU A 126 -12.09 6.77 13.19
N GLY A 127 -13.35 7.23 13.16
CA GLY A 127 -14.08 7.80 14.30
C GLY A 127 -15.45 7.16 14.48
#